data_AF-A0A3G3MFV1-F1
#
_entry.id   AF-A0A3G3MFV1-F1
#
_cell.length_a   1.000
_cell.length_b   1.000
_cell.length_c   1.000
_cell.angle_alpha   90.00
_cell.angle_beta   90.00
_cell.angle_gamma   90.00
#
_symmetry.space_group_name_H-M   'P 1'
#
loop_
_entity.id
_entity.type
_entity.pdbx_description
1 polymer ?
#
loop_
_entity_poly.entity_id
_entity_poly.type
_entity_poly.pdbx_seq_one_letter_code
_entity_poly.pdbx_strand_id
1 'polypeptide(L)' 'MNIFWDNILKFPRFFISVLMGFFLTTFNPFFELLRHKKNRFIYILSISFFIIAFSRILKLMLALN' A
#
# COMPACT_ATOMS: atom_id res chain seq x y z
N MET A 1 28.52 -4.86 -27.66
CA MET A 1 27.06 -4.63 -27.54
C MET A 1 26.47 -5.12 -26.20
N ASN A 2 27.13 -6.04 -25.48
CA ASN A 2 26.59 -6.61 -24.23
C ASN A 2 26.51 -5.61 -23.06
N ILE A 3 27.49 -4.69 -22.96
CA ILE A 3 27.57 -3.73 -21.84
C ILE A 3 26.36 -2.78 -21.78
N PHE A 4 25.84 -2.36 -22.93
CA PHE A 4 24.68 -1.46 -22.99
C PHE A 4 23.41 -2.16 -22.48
N TRP A 5 23.14 -3.36 -23.00
CA TRP A 5 22.01 -4.17 -22.58
C TRP A 5 22.10 -4.61 -21.11
N ASP A 6 23.30 -4.93 -20.62
CA ASP A 6 23.54 -5.25 -19.21
C ASP A 6 23.20 -4.07 -18.29
N ASN A 7 23.50 -2.84 -18.71
CA ASN A 7 23.19 -1.65 -17.91
C ASN A 7 21.69 -1.31 -17.94
N ILE A 8 21.01 -1.49 -19.08
CA ILE A 8 19.56 -1.32 -19.17
C ILE A 8 18.85 -2.28 -18.22
N LEU A 9 19.27 -3.54 -18.12
CA LEU A 9 18.62 -4.53 -17.26
C LEU A 9 18.88 -4.30 -15.76
N LYS A 10 19.96 -3.59 -15.39
CA LYS A 10 20.24 -3.22 -14.00
C LYS A 10 19.30 -2.16 -13.47
N PHE A 11 18.86 -1.23 -14.32
CA PHE A 11 18.01 -0.11 -13.90
C PHE A 11 16.63 -0.56 -13.35
N PRO A 12 15.86 -1.43 -14.02
CA PRO A 12 14.62 -1.98 -13.46
C PRO A 12 14.82 -2.67 -12.13
N ARG A 13 15.92 -3.44 -11.98
CA ARG A 13 16.25 -4.13 -10.73
C ARG A 13 16.48 -3.13 -9.61
N PHE A 14 17.29 -2.10 -9.85
CA PHE A 14 17.53 -1.01 -8.90
C PHE A 14 16.22 -0.30 -8.53
N PHE A 15 15.42 0.06 -9.53
CA PHE A 15 14.16 0.76 -9.33
C PHE A 15 13.18 -0.04 -8.47
N ILE A 16 13.01 -1.33 -8.76
CA ILE A 16 12.17 -2.23 -7.95
C ILE A 16 12.72 -2.35 -6.53
N SER A 17 14.04 -2.51 -6.36
CA SER A 17 14.64 -2.61 -5.02
C SER A 17 14.44 -1.33 -4.19
N VAL A 18 14.61 -0.15 -4.79
CA VAL A 18 14.37 1.13 -4.12
C VAL A 18 12.90 1.30 -3.79
N LEU A 19 12.00 1.00 -4.74
CA LEU A 19 10.56 1.05 -4.47
C LEU A 19 10.17 0.10 -3.34
N MET A 20 10.61 -1.16 -3.36
CA MET A 20 10.33 -2.10 -2.29
C MET A 20 10.85 -1.62 -0.94
N GLY A 21 12.10 -1.12 -0.88
CA GLY A 21 12.65 -0.55 0.36
C GLY A 21 11.85 0.66 0.85
N PHE A 22 11.47 1.56 -0.05
CA PHE A 22 10.62 2.71 0.25
C PHE A 22 9.26 2.30 0.78
N PHE A 23 8.57 1.36 0.12
CA PHE A 23 7.28 0.84 0.57
C PHE A 23 7.42 0.18 1.96
N LEU A 24 8.40 -0.71 2.15
CA LEU A 24 8.58 -1.40 3.43
C LEU A 24 8.87 -0.43 4.58
N THR A 25 9.73 0.56 4.37
CA THR A 25 10.06 1.56 5.40
C THR A 25 8.91 2.52 5.68
N THR A 26 8.22 2.99 4.63
CA THR A 26 7.05 3.87 4.76
C THR A 26 5.89 3.17 5.46
N PHE A 27 5.67 1.89 5.17
CA PHE A 27 4.57 1.11 5.75
C PHE A 27 4.92 0.41 7.06
N ASN A 28 6.19 0.39 7.50
CA ASN A 28 6.61 -0.17 8.78
C ASN A 28 5.76 0.25 10.00
N PRO A 29 5.45 1.55 10.22
CA PRO A 29 4.61 1.96 11.35
C PRO A 29 3.18 1.38 11.29
N PHE A 30 2.64 1.10 10.09
CA PHE A 30 1.33 0.45 9.97
C PHE A 30 1.39 -1.01 10.45
N PHE A 31 2.49 -1.72 10.19
CA PHE A 31 2.70 -3.06 10.73
C PHE A 31 2.90 -3.04 12.25
N GLU A 32 3.53 -2.01 12.80
CA GLU A 32 3.66 -1.79 14.25
C GLU A 32 2.28 -1.63 14.91
N LEU A 33 1.38 -0.84 14.32
CA LEU A 33 0.01 -0.63 14.79
C LEU A 33 -0.80 -1.93 14.85
N LEU A 34 -0.54 -2.88 13.95
CA LEU A 34 -1.19 -4.19 13.93
C LEU A 34 -0.65 -5.15 15.02
N ARG A 35 0.57 -4.93 15.52
CA ARG A 35 1.22 -5.81 16.51
C ARG A 35 0.65 -5.64 17.91
N HIS A 36 0.21 -4.44 18.27
CA HIS A 36 -0.41 -4.15 19.56
C HIS A 36 -1.92 -4.45 19.55
N LYS A 37 -2.38 -5.37 20.41
CA LYS A 37 -3.80 -5.79 20.47
C LYS A 37 -4.80 -4.62 20.60
N LYS A 38 -4.47 -3.58 21.37
CA LYS A 38 -5.31 -2.38 21.54
C LYS A 38 -5.39 -1.55 20.25
N ASN A 39 -4.24 -1.30 19.62
CA ASN A 39 -4.16 -0.47 18.40
C ASN A 39 -4.75 -1.21 17.19
N ARG A 40 -4.63 -2.54 17.16
CA ARG A 40 -5.19 -3.39 16.11
C ARG A 40 -6.70 -3.24 15.98
N PHE A 41 -7.43 -3.16 17.09
CA PHE A 41 -8.89 -2.97 17.05
C PHE A 41 -9.27 -1.63 16.43
N ILE A 42 -8.61 -0.55 16.87
CA ILE A 42 -8.82 0.81 16.35
C ILE A 42 -8.51 0.86 14.84
N TYR A 43 -7.40 0.24 14.44
CA TYR A 43 -6.99 0.18 13.04
C TYR A 43 -7.99 -0.57 12.15
N ILE A 44 -8.46 -1.73 12.59
CA ILE A 44 -9.48 -2.51 11.87
C ILE A 44 -10.79 -1.70 11.78
N LEU A 45 -11.21 -1.05 12.86
CA LEU A 45 -12.43 -0.23 12.86
C LEU A 45 -12.31 0.93 11.86
N SER A 46 -11.16 1.60 11.84
CA SER A 46 -10.89 2.69 10.89
C SER A 46 -10.94 2.21 9.44
N ILE A 47 -10.31 1.06 9.12
CA ILE A 47 -10.35 0.49 7.77
C ILE A 47 -11.77 0.13 7.36
N SER A 48 -12.52 -0.54 8.24
CA SER A 48 -13.92 -0.91 7.98
C SER A 48 -14.78 0.33 7.73
N PHE A 49 -14.59 1.40 8.52
CA PHE A 49 -15.28 2.67 8.31
C PHE A 49 -14.97 3.26 6.92
N PHE A 50 -13.70 3.28 6.52
CA PHE A 50 -13.30 3.76 5.18
C PHE A 50 -13.92 2.93 4.06
N ILE A 51 -13.93 1.60 4.17
CA ILE A 51 -14.53 0.71 3.16
C ILE A 51 -16.04 0.97 3.05
N ILE A 52 -16.73 1.09 4.18
CA ILE A 52 -18.17 1.38 4.20
C ILE A 52 -18.44 2.75 3.57
N ALA A 53 -17.71 3.80 3.99
CA ALA A 53 -17.85 5.14 3.44
C ALA A 53 -17.60 5.15 1.92
N PHE A 54 -16.53 4.51 1.47
CA PHE A 54 -16.19 4.41 0.06
C PHE A 54 -17.27 3.68 -0.74
N SER A 55 -17.76 2.55 -0.24
CA SER A 55 -18.85 1.81 -0.89
C SER A 55 -20.15 2.61 -0.96
N ARG A 56 -20.45 3.41 0.07
CA ARG A 56 -21.59 4.34 0.06
C ARG A 56 -21.42 5.42 -0.99
N ILE A 57 -20.24 6.03 -1.10
CA ILE A 57 -19.94 7.04 -2.12
C ILE A 57 -20.12 6.43 -3.51
N LEU A 58 -19.56 5.25 -3.76
CA LEU A 58 -19.74 4.56 -5.05
C LEU A 58 -21.21 4.27 -5.36
N LYS A 59 -21.97 3.78 -4.38
CA LYS A 59 -23.42 3.55 -4.53
C LYS A 59 -24.17 4.83 -4.90
N LEU A 60 -23.86 5.94 -4.24
CA LEU A 60 -24.44 7.26 -4.56
C LEU A 60 -24.07 7.71 -5.98
N MET A 61 -22.81 7.52 -6.40
CA MET A 61 -22.36 7.85 -7.75
C MET A 61 -23.06 7.01 -8.82
N LEU A 62 -23.35 5.75 -8.52
CA LEU A 62 -24.08 4.85 -9.43
C LEU A 62 -25.61 4.97 -9.31
N ALA A 63 -26.12 5.88 -8.47
CA ALA A 63 -27.55 6.00 -8.14
C ALA A 63 -28.19 4.68 -7.67
N LEU A 64 -27.37 3.78 -7.08
CA LEU A 64 -27.81 2.54 -6.44
C LEU A 64 -28.11 2.86 -4.98
N ASN A 65 -29.35 3.29 -4.70
CA ASN A 65 -29.79 3.67 -3.36
C ASN A 65 -29.92 2.44 -2.44
#